data_AF-A0A8S1TNF9-F1
#
_entry.id   AF-A0A8S1TNF9-F1
#
_cell.length_a   1.000
_cell.length_b   1.000
_cell.length_c   1.000
_cell.angle_alpha   90.00
_cell.angle_beta   90.00
_cell.angle_gamma   90.00
#
_symmetry.space_group_name_H-M   'P 1'
#
loop_
_entity.id
_entity.type
_entity.pdbx_description
1 polymer ?
#
loop_
_entity_poly.entity_id
_entity_poly.type
_entity_poly.pdbx_seq_one_letter_code
_entity_poly.pdbx_strand_id
1 'polypeptide(L)'
;MLKLKPSESAPNSIKMPHLKAKDLDKKNEMDKVIQQQIIIEPEIVRFAGFEVGKLNLLKIRVINKYLQPQRILVIPPKTNFFNVKYDKKGAIASGMFEEIYISFKPFEYKQYQDNMRINTQFDSIVIPIHAFPAINRDYLRDLFPRYLDFGTLELGEQFSQRFPIQNKVPLNFDFEFIIIKDNMDFRITPLRGTIPDKGVTEIEILYRPSINVTVYMEVELIVGSVDFEPLPIKLMGTGRSQNDKNLSRIRRPASVRKLHSIIQQPKQNQKLIPKDLQSSQENIDEYSIPEQSPQVIYEATGGNDQVEQFYPIIKPTTKRIRPQIIENEVLEIKQGVSLQGRQVKEKQYLDHFNQIANLDKEKENKLKQCIGDSPIQKETISEIMSQREQFNQQMLNQIYQSGITRYQLQLNIDNAVADQILPKYECQWDFEKNDVIKIKKIF
;
A
#
# COMPACT_ATOMS: atom_id res chain seq x y z
N MET A 1 75.22 10.89 -35.21
CA MET A 1 74.91 10.53 -33.79
C MET A 1 74.34 11.77 -33.11
N LEU A 2 73.02 11.81 -32.96
CA LEU A 2 72.26 12.98 -32.48
C LEU A 2 72.11 12.92 -30.95
N LYS A 3 72.41 14.03 -30.27
CA LYS A 3 72.14 14.28 -28.85
C LYS A 3 70.66 14.66 -28.68
N LEU A 4 69.99 14.10 -27.67
CA LEU A 4 68.70 14.60 -27.18
C LEU A 4 68.73 14.71 -25.65
N LYS A 5 68.31 15.89 -25.16
CA LYS A 5 68.10 16.22 -23.75
C LYS A 5 66.85 15.50 -23.21
N PRO A 6 66.77 15.18 -21.91
CA PRO A 6 65.52 14.75 -21.30
C PRO A 6 64.60 15.95 -21.01
N SER A 7 63.34 15.81 -21.39
CA SER A 7 62.25 16.77 -21.17
C SER A 7 61.61 16.61 -19.79
N GLU A 8 61.24 17.74 -19.20
CA GLU A 8 60.53 17.87 -17.93
C GLU A 8 59.05 17.49 -17.99
N SER A 9 58.56 17.07 -16.82
CA SER A 9 57.20 17.24 -16.28
C SER A 9 56.06 16.29 -16.70
N ALA A 10 55.59 15.53 -15.70
CA ALA A 10 54.19 15.22 -15.49
C ALA A 10 53.86 15.46 -14.00
N PRO A 11 52.88 16.32 -13.66
CA PRO A 11 52.48 16.58 -12.29
C PRO A 11 51.38 15.62 -11.82
N ASN A 12 51.26 15.47 -10.49
CA ASN A 12 50.16 14.84 -9.75
C ASN A 12 50.16 13.31 -9.63
N SER A 13 51.02 12.79 -8.75
CA SER A 13 50.68 11.62 -7.94
C SER A 13 50.43 12.06 -6.49
N ILE A 14 49.18 11.95 -6.04
CA ILE A 14 48.80 12.22 -4.65
C ILE A 14 49.42 11.13 -3.78
N LYS A 15 50.46 11.47 -3.02
CA LYS A 15 51.04 10.58 -2.01
C LYS A 15 50.07 10.43 -0.84
N MET A 16 49.76 9.18 -0.46
CA MET A 16 49.00 8.91 0.77
C MET A 16 49.74 9.50 1.98
N PRO A 17 49.04 10.18 2.91
CA PRO A 17 49.68 10.73 4.10
C PRO A 17 50.12 9.58 5.02
N HIS A 18 51.42 9.55 5.35
CA HIS A 18 51.95 8.67 6.38
C HIS A 18 51.54 9.21 7.76
N LEU A 19 50.59 8.54 8.41
CA LEU A 19 50.26 8.78 9.82
C LEU A 19 51.48 8.41 10.68
N LYS A 20 51.96 9.34 11.50
CA LYS A 20 53.07 9.08 12.43
C LYS A 20 52.54 8.27 13.61
N ALA A 21 53.31 7.29 14.08
CA ALA A 21 52.92 6.41 15.19
C ALA A 21 52.56 7.17 16.48
N LYS A 22 53.03 8.41 16.66
CA LYS A 22 52.67 9.27 17.81
C LYS A 22 51.26 9.87 17.75
N ASP A 23 50.57 9.79 16.60
CA ASP A 23 49.20 10.26 16.47
C ASP A 23 48.17 9.16 16.80
N LEU A 24 48.62 7.91 17.01
CA LEU A 24 47.76 6.79 17.43
C LEU A 24 47.47 6.78 18.95
N ASP A 25 48.28 7.49 19.75
CA ASP A 25 48.21 7.45 21.22
C ASP A 25 47.46 8.64 21.84
N LYS A 26 46.90 9.54 21.04
CA LYS A 26 45.86 10.45 21.54
C LYS A 26 44.57 9.65 21.61
N LYS A 27 44.42 8.85 22.69
CA LYS A 27 43.12 8.33 23.10
C LYS A 27 42.16 9.51 23.08
N ASN A 28 41.21 9.43 22.17
CA ASN A 28 40.17 10.41 22.00
C ASN A 28 39.51 10.66 23.35
N GLU A 29 39.72 11.85 23.93
CA GLU A 29 38.81 12.40 24.95
C GLU A 29 37.38 12.58 24.40
N MET A 30 37.19 12.25 23.11
CA MET A 30 35.91 12.06 22.42
C MET A 30 35.31 10.64 22.57
N ASP A 31 35.80 9.78 23.47
CA ASP A 31 34.98 8.72 24.10
C ASP A 31 33.94 9.39 25.02
N LYS A 32 33.19 10.31 24.42
CA LYS A 32 32.02 10.98 24.94
C LYS A 32 31.11 9.89 25.45
N VAL A 33 30.95 9.86 26.78
CA VAL A 33 29.80 9.31 27.51
C VAL A 33 29.02 8.34 26.63
N ILE A 34 29.47 7.08 26.56
CA ILE A 34 28.69 6.03 25.89
C ILE A 34 27.36 6.02 26.64
N GLN A 35 26.34 6.65 26.06
CA GLN A 35 25.00 6.69 26.62
C GLN A 35 24.47 5.27 26.56
N GLN A 36 24.69 4.53 27.64
CA GLN A 36 24.17 3.20 27.86
C GLN A 36 22.68 3.32 28.18
N GLN A 37 21.88 3.57 27.15
CA GLN A 37 20.43 3.68 27.28
C GLN A 37 19.74 3.05 26.08
N ILE A 38 18.47 2.72 26.23
CA ILE A 38 17.64 2.36 25.09
C ILE A 38 16.95 3.62 24.60
N ILE A 39 17.09 3.87 23.31
CA ILE A 39 16.49 5.02 22.65
C ILE A 39 15.26 4.54 21.90
N ILE A 40 14.16 5.28 22.02
CA ILE A 40 12.90 4.96 21.38
C ILE A 40 12.61 6.08 20.37
N GLU A 41 12.35 5.68 19.13
CA GLU A 41 12.11 6.62 18.05
C GLU A 41 10.79 6.27 17.34
N PRO A 42 9.75 7.12 17.42
CA PRO A 42 9.65 8.35 18.22
C PRO A 42 9.49 8.07 19.73
N GLU A 43 9.92 9.01 20.59
CA GLU A 43 9.79 8.90 22.06
C GLU A 43 8.32 8.93 22.54
N ILE A 44 7.47 9.67 21.81
CA ILE A 44 6.05 9.82 22.08
C ILE A 44 5.28 9.37 20.84
N VAL A 45 4.29 8.51 21.04
CA VAL A 45 3.46 7.97 19.97
C VAL A 45 2.25 8.87 19.80
N ARG A 46 2.12 9.50 18.63
CA ARG A 46 1.01 10.40 18.33
C ARG A 46 0.26 9.93 17.10
N PHE A 47 -1.04 9.66 17.27
CA PHE A 47 -1.98 9.46 16.18
C PHE A 47 -2.76 10.76 15.96
N ALA A 48 -2.23 11.63 15.09
CA ALA A 48 -2.90 12.84 14.66
C ALA A 48 -3.81 12.53 13.47
N GLY A 49 -5.06 12.99 13.51
CA GLY A 49 -5.97 12.94 12.35
C GLY A 49 -6.48 11.56 11.96
N PHE A 50 -6.68 10.71 12.96
CA PHE A 50 -7.26 9.39 12.75
C PHE A 50 -8.70 9.48 12.21
N GLU A 51 -9.07 8.51 11.36
CA GLU A 51 -10.44 8.31 10.91
C GLU A 51 -11.10 7.18 11.72
N VAL A 52 -12.34 7.40 12.17
CA VAL A 52 -13.11 6.40 12.91
C VAL A 52 -13.37 5.15 12.06
N GLY A 53 -13.26 3.97 12.68
CA GLY A 53 -13.47 2.69 12.01
C GLY A 53 -12.33 2.24 11.10
N LYS A 54 -11.37 3.12 10.79
CA LYS A 54 -10.15 2.77 10.05
C LYS A 54 -9.02 2.38 10.99
N LEU A 55 -8.16 1.50 10.49
CA LEU A 55 -7.00 1.01 11.22
C LEU A 55 -5.83 1.94 10.96
N ASN A 56 -5.36 2.63 12.00
CA ASN A 56 -4.19 3.49 11.95
C ASN A 56 -2.98 2.71 12.49
N LEU A 57 -1.88 2.69 11.75
CA LEU A 57 -0.65 2.00 12.14
C LEU A 57 0.47 3.02 12.37
N LEU A 58 1.15 2.91 13.50
CA LEU A 58 2.36 3.67 13.79
C LEU A 58 3.48 2.71 14.17
N LYS A 59 4.65 2.96 13.61
CA LYS A 59 5.85 2.14 13.79
C LYS A 59 6.84 2.85 14.69
N ILE A 60 7.34 2.15 15.69
CA ILE A 60 8.33 2.64 16.65
C ILE A 60 9.58 1.77 16.54
N ARG A 61 10.74 2.39 16.64
CA ARG A 61 12.04 1.71 16.71
C ARG A 61 12.58 1.77 18.13
N VAL A 62 12.88 0.59 18.68
CA VAL A 62 13.56 0.44 19.97
C VAL A 62 15.02 0.15 19.70
N ILE A 63 15.89 1.15 19.86
CA ILE A 63 17.30 1.11 19.52
C ILE A 63 18.12 0.80 20.77
N ASN A 64 18.93 -0.26 20.71
CA ASN A 64 19.84 -0.60 21.79
C ASN A 64 21.16 0.19 21.66
N LYS A 65 21.43 1.15 22.55
CA LYS A 65 22.75 1.81 22.64
C LYS A 65 23.65 1.23 23.73
N TYR A 66 23.21 0.19 24.46
CA TYR A 66 24.09 -0.55 25.34
C TYR A 66 25.16 -1.31 24.54
N LEU A 67 26.33 -1.52 25.13
CA LEU A 67 27.38 -2.37 24.54
C LEU A 67 26.98 -3.84 24.50
N GLN A 68 26.08 -4.26 25.39
CA GLN A 68 25.61 -5.64 25.51
C GLN A 68 24.28 -5.85 24.77
N PRO A 69 24.03 -7.07 24.26
CA PRO A 69 22.75 -7.41 23.65
C PRO A 69 21.63 -7.41 24.70
N GLN A 70 20.53 -6.70 24.42
CA GLN A 70 19.43 -6.51 25.36
C GLN A 70 18.19 -7.31 24.95
N ARG A 71 17.56 -8.00 25.90
CA ARG A 71 16.24 -8.60 25.69
C ARG A 71 15.16 -7.61 26.10
N ILE A 72 14.21 -7.34 25.22
CA ILE A 72 13.07 -6.47 25.50
C ILE A 72 11.82 -7.28 25.85
N LEU A 73 11.04 -6.75 26.77
CA LEU A 73 9.71 -7.21 27.12
C LEU A 73 8.75 -6.03 26.95
N VAL A 74 7.89 -6.12 25.95
CA VAL A 74 6.86 -5.10 25.68
C VAL A 74 5.62 -5.44 26.49
N ILE A 75 5.27 -4.57 27.43
CA ILE A 75 4.02 -4.61 28.18
C ILE A 75 3.01 -3.76 27.40
N PRO A 76 1.89 -4.36 26.95
CA PRO A 76 0.91 -3.64 26.16
C PRO A 76 0.24 -2.51 26.96
N PRO A 77 -0.35 -1.53 26.27
CA PRO A 77 -1.20 -0.50 26.86
C PRO A 77 -2.33 -1.08 27.72
N LYS A 78 -2.81 -0.30 28.70
CA LYS A 78 -3.87 -0.75 29.62
C LYS A 78 -5.24 -0.81 28.96
N THR A 79 -5.47 0.02 27.96
CA THR A 79 -6.75 0.12 27.26
C THR A 79 -6.77 -0.76 26.01
N ASN A 80 -7.96 -1.25 25.66
CA ASN A 80 -8.15 -2.13 24.51
C ASN A 80 -8.21 -1.38 23.16
N PHE A 81 -8.07 -0.05 23.16
CA PHE A 81 -8.14 0.74 21.93
C PHE A 81 -6.85 0.66 21.10
N PHE A 82 -5.73 0.41 21.77
CA PHE A 82 -4.41 0.27 21.16
C PHE A 82 -3.98 -1.19 21.21
N ASN A 83 -3.61 -1.74 20.06
CA ASN A 83 -3.10 -3.09 19.96
C ASN A 83 -1.66 -3.06 19.45
N VAL A 84 -0.77 -3.71 20.17
CA VAL A 84 0.66 -3.72 19.91
C VAL A 84 1.05 -5.06 19.31
N LYS A 85 1.64 -5.03 18.12
CA LYS A 85 2.20 -6.18 17.43
C LYS A 85 3.70 -5.99 17.29
N TYR A 86 4.47 -7.00 17.66
CA TYR A 86 5.92 -7.01 17.47
C TYR A 86 6.39 -8.43 17.24
N ASP A 87 7.39 -8.58 16.38
CA ASP A 87 8.01 -9.87 16.09
C ASP A 87 9.23 -10.03 16.98
N LYS A 88 9.09 -10.84 18.04
CA LYS A 88 10.17 -11.08 18.99
C LYS A 88 11.30 -11.89 18.35
N LYS A 89 12.29 -11.21 17.78
CA LYS A 89 13.44 -11.81 17.08
C LYS A 89 14.56 -12.27 18.02
N GLY A 90 14.43 -12.06 19.33
CA GLY A 90 15.41 -12.50 20.34
C GLY A 90 15.98 -11.33 21.15
N ALA A 91 17.30 -11.29 21.32
CA ALA A 91 17.99 -10.15 21.94
C ALA A 91 18.42 -9.15 20.87
N ILE A 92 18.24 -7.85 21.14
CA ILE A 92 18.67 -6.76 20.27
C ILE A 92 20.16 -6.54 20.49
N ALA A 93 20.98 -6.78 19.47
CA ALA A 93 22.42 -6.50 19.54
C ALA A 93 22.72 -5.01 19.73
N SER A 94 23.92 -4.68 20.18
CA SER A 94 24.36 -3.29 20.32
C SER A 94 24.27 -2.55 18.98
N GLY A 95 23.70 -1.34 18.99
CA GLY A 95 23.49 -0.50 17.81
C GLY A 95 22.32 -0.94 16.91
N MET A 96 21.73 -2.12 17.14
CA MET A 96 20.58 -2.61 16.41
C MET A 96 19.27 -2.12 17.02
N PHE A 97 18.17 -2.33 16.31
CA PHE A 97 16.84 -1.95 16.76
C PHE A 97 15.81 -3.04 16.47
N GLU A 98 14.73 -3.01 17.24
CA GLU A 98 13.53 -3.82 17.01
C GLU A 98 12.34 -2.91 16.72
N GLU A 99 11.48 -3.35 15.81
CA GLU A 99 10.34 -2.57 15.34
C GLU A 99 9.07 -3.05 16.04
N ILE A 100 8.34 -2.10 16.63
CA ILE A 100 7.07 -2.35 17.29
C ILE A 100 5.99 -1.60 16.50
N TYR A 101 4.93 -2.32 16.15
CA TYR A 101 3.79 -1.79 15.42
C TYR A 101 2.63 -1.56 16.39
N ILE A 102 2.21 -0.31 16.53
CA ILE A 102 1.02 0.05 17.29
C ILE A 102 -0.12 0.27 16.31
N SER A 103 -1.20 -0.46 16.50
CA SER A 103 -2.43 -0.37 15.75
C SER A 103 -3.53 0.27 16.60
N PHE A 104 -4.24 1.21 16.02
CA PHE A 104 -5.30 1.97 16.69
C PHE A 104 -6.54 2.02 15.81
N LYS A 105 -7.67 1.56 16.34
CA LYS A 105 -8.97 1.55 15.65
C LYS A 105 -10.06 2.12 16.56
N PRO A 106 -10.30 3.45 16.53
CA PRO A 106 -11.31 4.08 17.35
C PRO A 106 -12.71 3.92 16.76
N PHE A 107 -13.72 3.95 17.64
CA PHE A 107 -15.14 3.97 17.28
C PHE A 107 -15.75 5.37 17.35
N GLU A 108 -15.08 6.32 18.02
CA GLU A 108 -15.57 7.68 18.22
C GLU A 108 -14.43 8.70 18.05
N TYR A 109 -14.79 9.94 17.68
CA TYR A 109 -13.85 11.06 17.63
C TYR A 109 -13.64 11.64 19.03
N LYS A 110 -12.79 10.99 19.81
CA LYS A 110 -12.43 11.39 21.16
C LYS A 110 -10.90 11.39 21.32
N GLN A 111 -10.39 12.17 22.27
CA GLN A 111 -8.99 12.05 22.67
C GLN A 111 -8.78 10.75 23.46
N TYR A 112 -7.86 9.91 22.98
CA TYR A 112 -7.42 8.71 23.68
C TYR A 112 -5.99 8.91 24.17
N GLN A 113 -5.74 8.48 25.40
CA GLN A 113 -4.42 8.52 26.01
C GLN A 113 -4.16 7.18 26.68
N ASP A 114 -2.97 6.63 26.48
CA ASP A 114 -2.51 5.42 27.14
C ASP A 114 -0.99 5.43 27.23
N ASN A 115 -0.43 4.50 28.00
CA ASN A 115 1.01 4.34 28.15
C ASN A 115 1.38 2.89 27.90
N MET A 116 2.32 2.66 26.98
CA MET A 116 2.97 1.36 26.78
C MET A 116 4.27 1.33 27.56
N ARG A 117 4.70 0.16 28.04
CA ARG A 117 5.93 0.03 28.81
C ARG A 117 6.86 -1.00 28.18
N ILE A 118 8.12 -0.65 28.02
CA ILE A 118 9.16 -1.55 27.53
C ILE A 118 10.13 -1.80 28.68
N ASN A 119 10.20 -3.05 29.12
CA ASN A 119 11.14 -3.49 30.13
C ASN A 119 12.35 -4.14 29.47
N THR A 120 13.52 -3.81 29.97
CA THR A 120 14.78 -4.45 29.62
C THR A 120 15.45 -4.98 30.87
N GLN A 121 16.65 -5.54 30.72
CA GLN A 121 17.38 -6.09 31.86
C GLN A 121 17.86 -5.01 32.83
N PHE A 122 18.09 -3.79 32.33
CA PHE A 122 18.66 -2.68 33.09
C PHE A 122 17.66 -1.55 33.30
N ASP A 123 16.88 -1.22 32.25
CA ASP A 123 15.96 -0.09 32.27
C ASP A 123 14.51 -0.49 32.03
N SER A 124 13.63 0.40 32.44
CA SER A 124 12.20 0.33 32.16
C SER A 124 11.71 1.66 31.63
N ILE A 125 11.29 1.67 30.37
CA ILE A 125 10.89 2.89 29.66
C ILE A 125 9.37 2.87 29.45
N VAL A 126 8.73 4.00 29.73
CA VAL A 126 7.31 4.19 29.49
C VAL A 126 7.15 5.09 28.27
N ILE A 127 6.42 4.61 27.27
CA ILE A 127 6.09 5.33 26.05
C ILE A 127 4.65 5.82 26.15
N PRO A 128 4.42 7.14 26.22
CA PRO A 128 3.09 7.69 26.16
C PRO A 128 2.52 7.62 24.73
N ILE A 129 1.25 7.25 24.64
CA ILE A 129 0.47 7.12 23.42
C ILE A 129 -0.68 8.12 23.50
N HIS A 130 -0.72 9.04 22.55
CA HIS A 130 -1.79 10.02 22.41
C HIS A 130 -2.43 9.86 21.05
N ALA A 131 -3.75 9.75 21.02
CA ALA A 131 -4.52 9.86 19.78
C ALA A 131 -5.51 11.01 19.95
N PHE A 132 -5.49 11.94 19.00
CA PHE A 132 -6.40 13.07 19.00
C PHE A 132 -6.91 13.36 17.59
N PRO A 133 -8.18 13.79 17.48
CA PRO A 133 -8.73 14.23 16.21
C PRO A 133 -7.99 15.49 15.75
N ALA A 134 -7.42 15.46 14.55
CA ALA A 134 -6.74 16.58 13.92
C ALA A 134 -6.98 16.55 12.40
N ILE A 135 -6.66 17.64 11.70
CA ILE A 135 -6.64 17.62 10.25
C ILE A 135 -5.35 16.94 9.78
N ASN A 136 -5.45 16.05 8.79
CA ASN A 136 -4.29 15.38 8.24
C ASN A 136 -3.32 16.38 7.59
N ARG A 137 -2.12 16.48 8.15
CA ARG A 137 -1.07 17.36 7.63
C ARG A 137 -0.68 17.04 6.20
N ASP A 138 -0.60 15.75 5.85
CA ASP A 138 -0.24 15.32 4.50
C ASP A 138 -1.26 15.79 3.46
N TYR A 139 -2.55 15.74 3.80
CA TYR A 139 -3.62 16.30 2.96
C TYR A 139 -3.46 17.80 2.76
N LEU A 140 -3.18 18.56 3.82
CA LEU A 140 -2.92 20.00 3.72
C LEU A 140 -1.65 20.29 2.90
N ARG A 141 -0.63 19.42 2.98
CA ARG A 141 0.61 19.57 2.24
C ARG A 141 0.46 19.27 0.75
N ASP A 142 -0.43 18.35 0.38
CA ASP A 142 -0.79 18.08 -1.00
C ASP A 142 -1.57 19.25 -1.62
N LEU A 143 -2.45 19.88 -0.82
CA LEU A 143 -3.20 21.07 -1.23
C LEU A 143 -2.31 22.33 -1.31
N PHE A 144 -1.43 22.52 -0.32
CA PHE A 144 -0.48 23.62 -0.22
C PHE A 144 0.97 23.11 -0.28
N PRO A 145 1.52 22.92 -1.50
CA PRO A 145 2.92 22.54 -1.67
C PRO A 145 3.87 23.64 -1.17
N ARG A 146 5.13 23.27 -0.86
CA ARG A 146 6.18 24.23 -0.43
C ARG A 146 6.40 25.39 -1.39
N TYR A 147 6.14 25.15 -2.68
CA TYR A 147 6.32 26.13 -3.74
C TYR A 147 5.06 26.16 -4.57
N LEU A 148 4.44 27.32 -4.65
CA LEU A 148 3.26 27.57 -5.45
C LEU A 148 3.58 28.64 -6.50
N ASP A 149 3.61 28.21 -7.76
CA ASP A 149 3.95 29.07 -8.90
C ASP A 149 2.66 29.49 -9.63
N PHE A 150 2.40 30.79 -9.62
CA PHE A 150 1.30 31.44 -10.33
C PHE A 150 1.64 31.73 -11.80
N GLY A 151 2.86 31.41 -12.23
CA GLY A 151 3.32 31.57 -13.59
C GLY A 151 3.61 33.02 -13.95
N THR A 152 3.48 33.31 -15.24
CA THR A 152 3.71 34.65 -15.78
C THR A 152 2.39 35.31 -16.17
N LEU A 153 2.14 36.50 -15.65
CA LEU A 153 0.96 37.33 -15.94
C LEU A 153 1.37 38.68 -16.52
N GLU A 154 0.50 39.26 -17.33
CA GLU A 154 0.70 40.62 -17.83
C GLU A 154 0.37 41.67 -16.76
N LEU A 155 1.05 42.81 -16.80
CA LEU A 155 0.75 43.93 -15.89
C LEU A 155 -0.72 44.36 -16.03
N GLY A 156 -1.45 44.37 -14.91
CA GLY A 156 -2.87 44.69 -14.87
C GLY A 156 -3.82 43.49 -14.95
N GLU A 157 -3.32 42.31 -15.35
CA GLU A 157 -4.07 41.07 -15.18
C GLU A 157 -4.05 40.60 -13.72
N GLN A 158 -4.98 39.72 -13.38
CA GLN A 158 -5.00 39.05 -12.09
C GLN A 158 -5.32 37.58 -12.29
N PHE A 159 -4.72 36.74 -11.45
CA PHE A 159 -5.01 35.32 -11.40
C PHE A 159 -5.36 34.93 -9.97
N SER A 160 -6.49 34.24 -9.82
CA SER A 160 -6.95 33.74 -8.54
C SER A 160 -6.97 32.21 -8.56
N GLN A 161 -6.43 31.60 -7.52
CA GLN A 161 -6.50 30.16 -7.30
C GLN A 161 -7.20 29.86 -5.99
N ARG A 162 -8.20 28.97 -6.04
CA ARG A 162 -8.97 28.52 -4.89
C ARG A 162 -8.47 27.16 -4.40
N PHE A 163 -8.34 27.03 -3.09
CA PHE A 163 -7.89 25.84 -2.38
C PHE A 163 -8.97 25.41 -1.38
N PRO A 164 -9.76 24.36 -1.70
CA PRO A 164 -10.79 23.86 -0.79
C PRO A 164 -10.15 22.98 0.29
N ILE A 165 -10.06 23.49 1.52
CA ILE A 165 -9.69 22.67 2.68
C ILE A 165 -10.93 21.92 3.14
N GLN A 166 -10.91 20.59 3.01
CA GLN A 166 -11.95 19.71 3.54
C GLN A 166 -11.58 19.19 4.92
N ASN A 167 -12.52 19.29 5.86
CA ASN A 167 -12.44 18.65 7.16
C ASN A 167 -13.25 17.34 7.16
N LYS A 168 -12.65 16.26 7.65
CA LYS A 168 -13.30 14.95 7.80
C LYS A 168 -13.74 14.65 9.23
N VAL A 169 -13.25 15.45 10.18
CA VAL A 169 -13.44 15.29 11.61
C VAL A 169 -14.65 16.14 12.03
N PRO A 170 -15.50 15.66 12.96
CA PRO A 170 -16.64 16.41 13.50
C PRO A 170 -16.21 17.45 14.55
N LEU A 171 -15.15 18.22 14.27
CA LEU A 171 -14.66 19.29 15.15
C LEU A 171 -14.29 20.49 14.29
N ASN A 172 -14.52 21.68 14.82
CA ASN A 172 -14.10 22.92 14.18
C ASN A 172 -12.61 23.14 14.43
N PHE A 173 -11.86 23.53 13.40
CA PHE A 173 -10.44 23.87 13.52
C PHE A 173 -10.19 25.28 13.03
N ASP A 174 -9.56 26.10 13.85
CA ASP A 174 -9.12 27.41 13.41
C ASP A 174 -7.88 27.29 12.52
N PHE A 175 -7.71 28.20 11.58
CA PHE A 175 -6.51 28.31 10.77
C PHE A 175 -6.07 29.75 10.63
N GLU A 176 -4.77 29.92 10.43
CA GLU A 176 -4.13 31.20 10.28
C GLU A 176 -2.97 31.10 9.29
N PHE A 177 -2.93 32.04 8.35
CA PHE A 177 -1.79 32.30 7.48
C PHE A 177 -0.94 33.42 8.09
N ILE A 178 0.26 33.06 8.57
CA ILE A 178 1.25 34.00 9.07
C ILE A 178 2.16 34.40 7.91
N ILE A 179 2.12 35.67 7.54
CA ILE A 179 2.97 36.22 6.48
C ILE A 179 4.36 36.47 7.07
N ILE A 180 5.37 35.75 6.58
CA ILE A 180 6.79 35.93 6.99
C ILE A 180 7.42 37.02 6.12
N LYS A 181 7.23 36.91 4.81
CA LYS A 181 7.72 37.87 3.83
C LYS A 181 6.56 38.34 2.98
N ASP A 182 6.12 39.55 3.24
CA ASP A 182 4.96 40.15 2.59
C ASP A 182 5.27 40.66 1.19
N ASN A 183 4.23 40.74 0.36
CA ASN A 183 4.27 41.33 -0.96
C ASN A 183 2.89 41.83 -1.39
N MET A 184 2.80 43.09 -1.83
CA MET A 184 1.53 43.71 -2.23
C MET A 184 0.86 43.04 -3.45
N ASP A 185 1.63 42.35 -4.28
CA ASP A 185 1.13 41.68 -5.48
C ASP A 185 0.38 40.37 -5.15
N PHE A 186 0.50 39.85 -3.92
CA PHE A 186 -0.19 38.66 -3.45
C PHE A 186 -1.23 38.99 -2.39
N ARG A 187 -2.40 38.35 -2.48
CA ARG A 187 -3.46 38.48 -1.48
C ARG A 187 -4.05 37.11 -1.16
N ILE A 188 -4.08 36.76 0.13
CA ILE A 188 -4.70 35.54 0.64
C ILE A 188 -6.01 35.91 1.34
N THR A 189 -7.11 35.26 0.98
CA THR A 189 -8.42 35.50 1.58
C THR A 189 -9.15 34.17 1.83
N PRO A 190 -9.58 33.87 3.07
CA PRO A 190 -9.30 34.61 4.31
C PRO A 190 -7.89 34.31 4.87
N LEU A 191 -7.27 35.27 5.56
CA LEU A 191 -5.99 35.08 6.28
C LEU A 191 -6.15 34.25 7.55
N ARG A 192 -7.30 34.37 8.22
CA ARG A 192 -7.66 33.62 9.42
C ARG A 192 -9.12 33.20 9.30
N GLY A 193 -9.45 32.06 9.84
CA GLY A 193 -10.83 31.59 9.86
C GLY A 193 -10.97 30.27 10.58
N THR A 194 -12.16 29.69 10.48
CA THR A 194 -12.47 28.39 11.08
C THR A 194 -12.91 27.43 9.98
N ILE A 195 -12.39 26.22 10.02
CA ILE A 195 -12.78 25.10 9.18
C ILE A 195 -13.91 24.37 9.91
N PRO A 196 -15.15 24.42 9.39
CA PRO A 196 -16.29 23.83 10.07
C PRO A 196 -16.20 22.30 10.13
N ASP A 197 -16.95 21.73 11.05
CA ASP A 197 -17.08 20.30 11.25
C ASP A 197 -17.60 19.61 9.98
N LYS A 198 -16.87 18.58 9.51
CA LYS A 198 -17.20 17.86 8.26
C LYS A 198 -17.43 18.77 7.03
N GLY A 199 -16.98 20.02 7.08
CA GLY A 199 -17.26 21.01 6.05
C GLY A 199 -16.04 21.30 5.18
N VAL A 200 -16.19 22.31 4.32
CA VAL A 200 -15.15 22.78 3.41
C VAL A 200 -15.00 24.28 3.56
N THR A 201 -13.75 24.74 3.66
CA THR A 201 -13.41 26.17 3.63
C THR A 201 -12.56 26.44 2.39
N GLU A 202 -13.01 27.38 1.57
CA GLU A 202 -12.25 27.81 0.39
C GLU A 202 -11.29 28.94 0.77
N ILE A 203 -10.01 28.74 0.49
CA ILE A 203 -9.00 29.78 0.56
C ILE A 203 -8.64 30.23 -0.84
N GLU A 204 -8.74 31.53 -1.07
CA GLU A 204 -8.41 32.16 -2.33
C GLU A 204 -7.05 32.85 -2.22
N ILE A 205 -6.13 32.51 -3.13
CA ILE A 205 -4.87 33.22 -3.29
C ILE A 205 -4.88 33.92 -4.64
N LEU A 206 -4.81 35.25 -4.60
CA LEU A 206 -4.82 36.12 -5.76
C LEU A 206 -3.42 36.70 -5.99
N TYR A 207 -2.98 36.66 -7.23
CA TYR A 207 -1.75 37.28 -7.72
C TYR A 207 -2.09 38.36 -8.75
N ARG A 208 -1.60 39.58 -8.52
CA ARG A 208 -1.74 40.73 -9.41
C ARG A 208 -0.38 41.44 -9.53
N PRO A 209 0.38 41.24 -10.63
CA PRO A 209 1.68 41.87 -10.79
C PRO A 209 1.55 43.40 -10.94
N SER A 210 2.30 44.14 -10.13
CA SER A 210 2.40 45.60 -10.25
C SER A 210 3.60 46.04 -11.10
N ILE A 211 4.66 45.23 -11.17
CA ILE A 211 5.93 45.55 -11.83
C ILE A 211 6.43 44.34 -12.64
N ASN A 212 7.19 44.57 -13.72
CA ASN A 212 7.80 43.53 -14.58
C ASN A 212 8.98 42.82 -13.86
N VAL A 213 8.68 42.16 -12.74
CA VAL A 213 9.65 41.48 -11.88
C VAL A 213 9.06 40.14 -11.41
N THR A 214 9.93 39.17 -11.13
CA THR A 214 9.53 37.96 -10.41
C THR A 214 9.50 38.23 -8.91
N VAL A 215 8.32 38.06 -8.33
CA VAL A 215 8.01 38.38 -6.94
C VAL A 215 7.82 37.09 -6.14
N TYR A 216 8.25 37.13 -4.88
CA TYR A 216 8.09 36.03 -3.94
C TYR A 216 7.41 36.51 -2.64
N MET A 217 6.49 35.71 -2.13
CA MET A 217 5.87 35.87 -0.81
C MET A 217 6.08 34.57 -0.03
N GLU A 218 6.42 34.66 1.25
CA GLU A 218 6.60 33.50 2.14
C GLU A 218 5.58 33.56 3.26
N VAL A 219 4.83 32.47 3.44
CA VAL A 219 3.70 32.38 4.38
C VAL A 219 3.74 31.03 5.07
N GLU A 220 3.39 30.99 6.35
CA GLU A 220 3.18 29.77 7.11
C GLU A 220 1.70 29.56 7.40
N LEU A 221 1.17 28.40 7.01
CA LEU A 221 -0.16 27.97 7.43
C LEU A 221 -0.04 27.26 8.79
N ILE A 222 -0.79 27.73 9.77
CA ILE A 222 -0.96 27.11 11.08
C ILE A 222 -2.43 26.75 11.24
N VAL A 223 -2.69 25.53 11.73
CA VAL A 223 -4.03 25.05 12.07
C VAL A 223 -4.06 24.83 13.58
N GLY A 224 -5.14 25.27 14.23
CA GLY A 224 -5.46 25.10 15.64
C GLY A 224 -5.78 23.65 16.00
N SER A 225 -4.86 22.74 15.67
CA SER A 225 -4.86 21.35 16.09
C SER A 225 -3.65 21.08 16.98
N VAL A 226 -3.78 20.12 17.88
CA VAL A 226 -2.72 19.75 18.82
C VAL A 226 -1.48 19.29 18.05
N ASP A 227 -0.31 19.82 18.41
CA ASP A 227 1.00 19.56 17.78
C ASP A 227 1.06 19.78 16.27
N PHE A 228 0.31 20.75 15.74
CA PHE A 228 0.44 21.11 14.34
C PHE A 228 1.78 21.78 14.07
N GLU A 229 2.61 21.14 13.26
CA GLU A 229 3.81 21.79 12.72
C GLU A 229 3.43 22.79 11.62
N PRO A 230 3.83 24.07 11.74
CA PRO A 230 3.59 25.08 10.72
C PRO A 230 3.99 24.59 9.32
N LEU A 231 3.15 24.89 8.33
CA LEU A 231 3.39 24.53 6.94
C LEU A 231 3.93 25.75 6.18
N PRO A 232 5.25 25.82 5.91
CA PRO A 232 5.82 26.90 5.12
C PRO A 232 5.51 26.74 3.64
N ILE A 233 5.01 27.82 3.04
CA ILE A 233 4.56 27.92 1.66
C ILE A 233 5.25 29.15 1.03
N LYS A 234 5.89 28.95 -0.12
CA LYS A 234 6.49 30.01 -0.92
C LYS A 234 5.67 30.23 -2.17
N LEU A 235 5.11 31.42 -2.30
CA LEU A 235 4.37 31.87 -3.48
C LEU A 235 5.34 32.57 -4.43
N MET A 236 5.27 32.24 -5.72
CA MET A 236 6.07 32.86 -6.78
C MET A 236 5.17 33.28 -7.92
N GLY A 237 5.41 34.47 -8.46
CA GLY A 237 4.71 35.00 -9.62
C GLY A 237 5.63 35.90 -10.41
N THR A 238 5.47 35.96 -11.73
CA THR A 238 6.25 36.86 -12.60
C THR A 238 5.33 37.80 -13.33
N GLY A 239 5.51 39.11 -13.12
CA GLY A 239 4.87 40.14 -13.94
C GLY A 239 5.64 40.35 -15.23
N ARG A 240 4.95 40.55 -16.36
CA ARG A 240 5.55 41.00 -17.63
C ARG A 240 4.79 42.17 -18.23
N SER A 241 5.51 43.08 -18.86
CA SER A 241 4.89 44.19 -19.60
C SER A 241 4.31 43.69 -20.92
N GLN A 242 3.16 44.24 -21.32
CA GLN A 242 2.49 43.92 -22.59
C GLN A 242 3.36 44.16 -23.83
N ASN A 243 4.38 45.02 -23.71
CA ASN A 243 5.22 45.45 -24.83
C ASN A 243 6.42 44.52 -25.10
N ASP A 244 6.62 43.46 -24.32
CA ASP A 244 7.73 42.52 -24.49
C ASP A 244 7.43 41.54 -25.65
N LYS A 245 7.87 41.88 -26.87
CA LYS A 245 7.66 41.14 -28.14
C LYS A 245 8.24 39.71 -28.20
N ASN A 246 8.76 39.14 -27.11
CA ASN A 246 9.24 37.76 -27.05
C ASN A 246 8.09 36.79 -26.69
N LEU A 247 7.15 36.63 -27.63
CA LEU A 247 5.87 35.91 -27.50
C LEU A 247 5.95 34.38 -27.35
N SER A 248 7.12 33.78 -27.08
CA SER A 248 7.27 32.32 -27.20
C SER A 248 7.15 31.50 -25.92
N ARG A 249 6.98 32.09 -24.72
CA ARG A 249 6.78 31.30 -23.48
C ARG A 249 5.93 32.03 -22.43
N ILE A 250 4.62 32.08 -22.62
CA ILE A 250 3.66 32.25 -21.50
C ILE A 250 3.67 30.92 -20.74
N ARG A 251 4.41 30.83 -19.64
CA ARG A 251 4.31 29.70 -18.71
C ARG A 251 3.04 29.91 -17.88
N ARG A 252 1.94 29.31 -18.33
CA ARG A 252 0.71 29.20 -17.53
C ARG A 252 1.03 28.39 -16.26
N PRO A 253 0.45 28.74 -15.09
CA PRO A 253 0.71 28.04 -13.84
C PRO A 253 0.48 26.53 -14.00
N ALA A 254 1.51 25.74 -13.71
CA ALA A 254 1.49 24.28 -13.86
C ALA A 254 0.48 23.58 -12.91
N SER A 255 0.03 24.28 -11.87
CA SER A 255 -0.88 23.77 -10.83
C SER A 255 -2.28 23.41 -11.34
N VAL A 256 -2.69 23.89 -12.52
CA VAL A 256 -3.99 23.53 -13.11
C VAL A 256 -4.08 22.03 -13.45
N ARG A 257 -2.95 21.36 -13.72
CA ARG A 257 -2.95 19.94 -14.12
C ARG A 257 -3.17 18.96 -12.97
N LYS A 258 -2.83 19.32 -11.73
CA LYS A 258 -2.94 18.42 -10.56
C LYS A 258 -4.29 18.53 -9.83
N LEU A 259 -4.93 19.70 -9.83
CA LEU A 259 -6.25 19.85 -9.19
C LEU A 259 -7.39 19.28 -10.06
N HIS A 260 -7.27 19.34 -11.39
CA HIS A 260 -8.26 18.72 -12.28
C HIS A 260 -8.20 17.18 -12.25
N SER A 261 -7.06 16.58 -11.91
CA SER A 261 -6.94 15.11 -11.77
C SER A 261 -7.50 14.55 -10.46
N ILE A 262 -7.79 15.38 -9.46
CA ILE A 262 -8.35 14.94 -8.17
C ILE A 262 -9.89 14.98 -8.19
N ILE A 263 -10.50 15.79 -9.08
CA ILE A 263 -11.96 15.97 -9.17
C ILE A 263 -12.58 15.18 -10.34
N GLN A 264 -11.78 14.61 -11.24
CA GLN A 264 -12.32 13.86 -12.38
C GLN A 264 -11.61 12.52 -12.60
N GLN A 265 -12.32 11.42 -12.39
CA GLN A 265 -12.34 10.27 -13.31
C GLN A 265 -13.72 9.59 -13.26
N PRO A 266 -14.18 8.91 -14.34
CA PRO A 266 -13.46 8.61 -15.58
C PRO A 266 -14.18 9.07 -16.86
N LYS A 267 -13.43 9.52 -17.87
CA LYS A 267 -13.85 9.38 -19.27
C LYS A 267 -12.85 8.51 -20.02
N GLN A 268 -13.44 7.61 -20.80
CA GLN A 268 -12.80 6.56 -21.58
C GLN A 268 -11.88 7.13 -22.66
N ASN A 269 -10.78 6.40 -22.86
CA ASN A 269 -9.87 6.33 -24.00
C ASN A 269 -10.32 7.02 -25.32
N GLN A 270 -9.45 7.87 -25.86
CA GLN A 270 -9.15 7.84 -27.29
C GLN A 270 -7.64 7.78 -27.48
N LYS A 271 -7.18 6.66 -28.08
CA LYS A 271 -5.82 6.48 -28.58
C LYS A 271 -5.68 7.25 -29.89
N LEU A 272 -4.62 8.05 -29.97
CA LEU A 272 -3.98 8.48 -31.20
C LEU A 272 -3.32 7.28 -31.90
N ILE A 273 -3.26 7.30 -33.25
CA ILE A 273 -2.25 6.74 -34.21
C ILE A 273 -2.92 6.76 -35.64
N PRO A 274 -2.20 6.97 -36.76
CA PRO A 274 -2.01 8.27 -37.42
C PRO A 274 -2.55 8.27 -38.88
N LYS A 275 -2.23 9.33 -39.64
CA LYS A 275 -2.58 9.60 -41.05
C LYS A 275 -2.26 8.43 -42.01
N ASP A 276 -3.15 8.19 -42.98
CA ASP A 276 -2.84 8.31 -44.42
C ASP A 276 -4.09 8.33 -45.34
N LEU A 277 -3.99 9.25 -46.31
CA LEU A 277 -4.56 9.43 -47.66
C LEU A 277 -6.05 9.14 -48.05
N GLN A 278 -6.69 10.25 -48.47
CA GLN A 278 -7.38 10.55 -49.74
C GLN A 278 -8.89 10.29 -49.96
N SER A 279 -9.55 11.41 -50.34
CA SER A 279 -10.74 11.60 -51.19
C SER A 279 -12.08 11.08 -50.64
N SER A 280 -13.22 11.75 -50.76
CA SER A 280 -13.70 12.79 -51.66
C SER A 280 -14.93 13.48 -51.03
N GLN A 281 -15.27 14.63 -51.61
CA GLN A 281 -16.39 15.51 -51.32
C GLN A 281 -17.74 14.77 -51.24
N GLU A 282 -18.64 15.26 -50.38
CA GLU A 282 -19.93 15.81 -50.83
C GLU A 282 -20.61 16.56 -49.68
N ASN A 283 -21.03 17.79 -50.02
CA ASN A 283 -21.95 18.62 -49.26
C ASN A 283 -23.35 18.01 -49.29
N ILE A 284 -24.16 18.28 -48.27
CA ILE A 284 -25.54 18.80 -48.38
C ILE A 284 -25.97 19.28 -46.98
N ASP A 285 -26.52 20.49 -46.99
CA ASP A 285 -27.12 21.30 -45.93
C ASP A 285 -28.40 20.61 -45.35
N GLU A 286 -29.20 21.07 -44.38
CA GLU A 286 -29.40 22.27 -43.59
C GLU A 286 -30.37 21.89 -42.44
N TYR A 287 -30.15 22.39 -41.21
CA TYR A 287 -31.09 22.70 -40.11
C TYR A 287 -32.29 21.78 -39.75
N SER A 288 -32.40 21.43 -38.46
CA SER A 288 -33.34 22.06 -37.50
C SER A 288 -33.36 21.35 -36.14
N ILE A 289 -33.19 22.13 -35.07
CA ILE A 289 -33.46 21.73 -33.68
C ILE A 289 -34.95 22.02 -33.39
N PRO A 290 -35.64 21.16 -32.63
CA PRO A 290 -36.48 21.72 -31.58
C PRO A 290 -36.16 21.14 -30.20
N GLU A 291 -36.01 22.05 -29.26
CA GLU A 291 -36.14 21.82 -27.82
C GLU A 291 -37.51 21.21 -27.49
N GLN A 292 -37.53 20.26 -26.56
CA GLN A 292 -38.59 20.15 -25.55
C GLN A 292 -38.18 19.19 -24.43
N SER A 293 -37.96 19.75 -23.25
CA SER A 293 -38.02 19.04 -21.98
C SER A 293 -39.47 18.62 -21.69
N PRO A 294 -39.68 17.48 -21.00
CA PRO A 294 -40.80 17.43 -20.06
C PRO A 294 -40.37 17.01 -18.65
N GLN A 295 -41.01 17.68 -17.69
CA GLN A 295 -41.02 17.37 -16.27
C GLN A 295 -41.83 16.11 -15.98
N VAL A 296 -41.48 15.39 -14.92
CA VAL A 296 -42.23 14.22 -14.41
C VAL A 296 -43.10 14.65 -13.23
N ILE A 297 -44.40 14.40 -13.36
CA ILE A 297 -45.43 14.46 -12.31
C ILE A 297 -45.45 13.10 -11.60
N TYR A 298 -45.56 13.08 -10.27
CA TYR A 298 -45.75 11.87 -9.48
C TYR A 298 -47.23 11.56 -9.32
N GLU A 299 -47.68 10.37 -9.76
CA GLU A 299 -48.80 9.67 -9.14
C GLU A 299 -48.50 8.16 -9.08
N ALA A 300 -48.89 7.57 -7.95
CA ALA A 300 -48.56 6.22 -7.53
C ALA A 300 -49.74 5.26 -7.76
N THR A 301 -49.50 4.09 -8.35
CA THR A 301 -50.25 2.85 -8.06
C THR A 301 -49.47 1.61 -8.49
N GLY A 302 -49.21 0.74 -7.49
CA GLY A 302 -49.17 -0.73 -7.49
C GLY A 302 -48.71 -1.58 -8.69
N GLY A 303 -47.83 -2.55 -8.39
CA GLY A 303 -47.90 -3.90 -9.00
C GLY A 303 -46.63 -4.41 -9.68
N ASN A 304 -45.93 -5.32 -8.98
CA ASN A 304 -44.99 -6.37 -9.41
C ASN A 304 -44.74 -6.58 -10.93
N ASP A 305 -43.48 -6.49 -11.38
CA ASP A 305 -42.59 -7.64 -11.63
C ASP A 305 -41.34 -7.23 -12.47
N GLN A 306 -40.19 -7.72 -12.00
CA GLN A 306 -38.89 -7.95 -12.68
C GLN A 306 -38.31 -6.88 -13.65
N VAL A 307 -37.26 -6.19 -13.19
CA VAL A 307 -36.31 -5.49 -14.08
C VAL A 307 -34.86 -5.83 -13.68
N GLU A 308 -34.16 -6.41 -14.64
CA GLU A 308 -32.72 -6.65 -14.67
C GLU A 308 -31.92 -5.35 -14.50
N GLN A 309 -30.98 -5.32 -13.55
CA GLN A 309 -30.01 -4.24 -13.45
C GLN A 309 -28.68 -4.65 -14.09
N PHE A 310 -28.43 -4.06 -15.26
CA PHE A 310 -27.15 -4.03 -15.94
C PHE A 310 -26.13 -3.18 -15.15
N TYR A 311 -24.96 -3.75 -14.84
CA TYR A 311 -23.74 -3.00 -14.52
C TYR A 311 -22.68 -3.25 -15.61
N PRO A 312 -21.89 -2.23 -16.01
CA PRO A 312 -20.96 -2.36 -17.13
C PRO A 312 -19.69 -3.11 -16.71
N ILE A 313 -19.48 -4.30 -17.29
CA ILE A 313 -18.24 -5.07 -17.12
C ILE A 313 -17.14 -4.45 -18.01
N ILE A 314 -16.12 -3.92 -17.35
CA ILE A 314 -14.85 -3.48 -17.94
C ILE A 314 -14.16 -4.72 -18.53
N LYS A 315 -13.96 -4.73 -19.86
CA LYS A 315 -13.24 -5.82 -20.55
C LYS A 315 -11.73 -5.70 -20.29
N PRO A 316 -11.03 -6.76 -19.82
CA PRO A 316 -9.57 -6.79 -19.86
C PRO A 316 -9.11 -7.03 -21.30
N THR A 317 -8.35 -6.09 -21.83
CA THR A 317 -7.60 -6.21 -23.09
C THR A 317 -6.54 -7.31 -22.97
N THR A 318 -6.82 -8.49 -23.52
CA THR A 318 -5.79 -9.43 -23.97
C THR A 318 -6.05 -9.71 -25.45
N LYS A 319 -5.03 -9.46 -26.28
CA LYS A 319 -5.08 -9.76 -27.72
C LYS A 319 -5.31 -11.27 -27.87
N ARG A 320 -6.54 -11.68 -28.21
CA ARG A 320 -6.86 -13.06 -28.59
C ARG A 320 -6.17 -13.38 -29.91
N ILE A 321 -5.28 -14.37 -29.86
CA ILE A 321 -4.82 -15.10 -31.04
C ILE A 321 -6.04 -15.87 -31.61
N ARG A 322 -6.14 -15.95 -32.93
CA ARG A 322 -7.31 -16.48 -33.67
C ARG A 322 -7.64 -17.93 -33.22
N PRO A 323 -8.89 -18.24 -32.83
CA PRO A 323 -9.30 -19.57 -32.34
C PRO A 323 -9.46 -20.66 -33.43
N GLN A 324 -9.39 -20.31 -34.72
CA GLN A 324 -9.66 -21.26 -35.81
C GLN A 324 -8.61 -22.37 -35.97
N ILE A 325 -7.41 -22.22 -35.40
CA ILE A 325 -6.34 -23.24 -35.49
C ILE A 325 -6.57 -24.37 -34.46
N ILE A 326 -7.22 -24.06 -33.33
CA ILE A 326 -7.37 -24.98 -32.20
C ILE A 326 -8.51 -25.99 -32.42
N GLU A 327 -9.59 -25.59 -33.12
CA GLU A 327 -10.72 -26.49 -33.39
C GLU A 327 -10.33 -27.69 -34.28
N ASN A 328 -9.37 -27.51 -35.19
CA ASN A 328 -8.90 -28.57 -36.07
C ASN A 328 -8.02 -29.59 -35.33
N GLU A 329 -7.17 -29.14 -34.39
CA GLU A 329 -6.31 -30.05 -33.60
C GLU A 329 -7.11 -30.82 -32.53
N VAL A 330 -8.19 -30.25 -31.99
CA VAL A 330 -9.04 -30.93 -30.99
C VAL A 330 -9.92 -32.01 -31.63
N LEU A 331 -10.28 -31.88 -32.91
CA LEU A 331 -11.04 -32.91 -33.63
C LEU A 331 -10.22 -34.17 -33.94
N GLU A 332 -8.91 -34.03 -34.15
CA GLU A 332 -8.01 -35.18 -34.40
C GLU A 332 -7.78 -36.03 -33.13
N ILE A 333 -7.90 -35.45 -31.94
CA ILE A 333 -7.62 -36.15 -30.66
C ILE A 333 -8.77 -37.10 -30.24
N LYS A 334 -9.98 -36.94 -30.81
CA LYS A 334 -11.09 -37.90 -30.57
C LYS A 334 -10.89 -39.24 -31.28
N GLN A 335 -9.92 -39.36 -32.19
CA GLN A 335 -9.60 -40.58 -32.90
C GLN A 335 -8.36 -41.29 -32.31
N GLY A 336 -8.34 -41.54 -31.00
CA GLY A 336 -7.57 -42.63 -30.40
C GLY A 336 -6.10 -42.83 -30.82
N VAL A 337 -5.33 -41.78 -31.08
CA VAL A 337 -3.88 -41.89 -31.38
C VAL A 337 -3.07 -41.74 -30.09
N SER A 338 -2.12 -42.64 -29.86
CA SER A 338 -1.15 -42.57 -28.76
C SER A 338 -0.17 -41.41 -28.98
N LEU A 339 -0.40 -40.30 -28.29
CA LEU A 339 0.43 -39.12 -28.37
C LEU A 339 1.80 -39.39 -27.70
N GLN A 340 2.91 -39.14 -28.40
CA GLN A 340 4.26 -39.24 -27.84
C GLN A 340 4.92 -37.86 -27.63
N GLY A 341 5.62 -37.74 -26.50
CA GLY A 341 6.59 -36.68 -26.22
C GLY A 341 6.00 -35.27 -26.09
N ARG A 342 5.96 -34.52 -27.19
CA ARG A 342 5.62 -33.08 -27.19
C ARG A 342 4.13 -32.82 -26.95
N GLN A 343 3.27 -33.60 -27.59
CA GLN A 343 1.82 -33.49 -27.46
C GLN A 343 1.33 -33.87 -26.05
N VAL A 344 2.04 -34.78 -25.35
CA VAL A 344 1.76 -35.12 -23.95
C VAL A 344 2.06 -33.94 -23.02
N LYS A 345 3.18 -33.26 -23.24
CA LYS A 345 3.56 -32.06 -22.46
C LYS A 345 2.60 -30.91 -22.71
N GLU A 346 2.10 -30.77 -23.94
CA GLU A 346 1.12 -29.75 -24.31
C GLU A 346 -0.25 -30.04 -23.70
N LYS A 347 -0.68 -31.30 -23.66
CA LYS A 347 -1.88 -31.71 -22.92
C LYS A 347 -1.74 -31.44 -21.42
N GLN A 348 -0.60 -31.80 -20.81
CA GLN A 348 -0.33 -31.51 -19.40
C GLN A 348 -0.35 -30.01 -19.10
N TYR A 349 0.17 -29.19 -20.02
CA TYR A 349 0.13 -27.74 -19.90
C TYR A 349 -1.30 -27.19 -19.97
N LEU A 350 -2.11 -27.67 -20.93
CA LEU A 350 -3.52 -27.28 -21.06
C LEU A 350 -4.34 -27.71 -19.85
N ASP A 351 -4.14 -28.92 -19.34
CA ASP A 351 -4.80 -29.42 -18.13
C ASP A 351 -4.45 -28.53 -16.91
N HIS A 352 -3.17 -28.19 -16.74
CA HIS A 352 -2.73 -27.31 -15.66
C HIS A 352 -3.27 -25.88 -15.80
N PHE A 353 -3.29 -25.35 -17.03
CA PHE A 353 -3.84 -24.02 -17.32
C PHE A 353 -5.34 -23.95 -17.00
N ASN A 354 -6.11 -24.95 -17.42
CA ASN A 354 -7.53 -25.05 -17.12
C ASN A 354 -7.78 -25.18 -15.61
N GLN A 355 -6.91 -25.88 -14.89
CA GLN A 355 -7.00 -26.01 -13.44
C GLN A 355 -6.78 -24.65 -12.73
N ILE A 356 -5.79 -23.87 -13.17
CA ILE A 356 -5.56 -22.51 -12.64
C ILE A 356 -6.74 -21.59 -12.97
N ALA A 357 -7.25 -21.65 -14.20
CA ALA A 357 -8.41 -20.86 -14.61
C ALA A 357 -9.66 -21.17 -13.77
N ASN A 358 -9.88 -22.45 -13.43
CA ASN A 358 -10.95 -22.86 -12.53
C ASN A 358 -10.74 -22.34 -11.10
N LEU A 359 -9.50 -22.38 -10.58
CA LEU A 359 -9.18 -21.82 -9.27
C LEU A 359 -9.39 -20.31 -9.20
N ASP A 360 -9.06 -19.57 -10.27
CA ASP A 360 -9.30 -18.13 -10.31
C ASP A 360 -10.80 -17.80 -10.45
N LYS A 361 -11.57 -18.63 -11.17
CA LYS A 361 -13.03 -18.55 -11.21
C LYS A 361 -13.67 -18.86 -9.85
N GLU A 362 -13.11 -19.80 -9.08
CA GLU A 362 -13.50 -20.06 -7.70
C GLU A 362 -13.13 -18.90 -6.76
N LYS A 363 -11.98 -18.24 -6.96
CA LYS A 363 -11.62 -17.03 -6.21
C LYS A 363 -12.57 -15.86 -6.53
N GLU A 364 -12.96 -15.67 -7.79
CA GLU A 364 -14.01 -14.70 -8.15
C GLU A 364 -15.35 -15.05 -7.50
N ASN A 365 -15.73 -16.33 -7.42
CA ASN A 365 -16.92 -16.76 -6.69
C ASN A 365 -16.83 -16.51 -5.18
N LYS A 366 -15.63 -16.56 -4.57
CA LYS A 366 -15.39 -16.17 -3.17
C LYS A 366 -15.42 -14.65 -2.95
N LEU A 367 -15.36 -13.86 -4.01
CA LEU A 367 -15.47 -12.39 -3.99
C LEU A 367 -16.90 -11.89 -4.22
N LYS A 368 -17.90 -12.78 -4.18
CA LYS A 368 -19.31 -12.39 -4.09
C LYS A 368 -19.61 -11.94 -2.66
N GLN A 369 -20.14 -10.73 -2.54
CA GLN A 369 -20.66 -10.15 -1.31
C GLN A 369 -21.57 -11.15 -0.61
N CYS A 370 -21.22 -11.56 0.62
CA CYS A 370 -22.05 -12.41 1.46
C CYS A 370 -23.33 -11.66 1.81
N ILE A 371 -24.37 -11.83 1.00
CA ILE A 371 -25.75 -11.65 1.47
C ILE A 371 -25.90 -12.77 2.49
N GLY A 372 -26.01 -12.41 3.77
CA GLY A 372 -26.01 -13.37 4.88
C GLY A 372 -26.99 -14.52 4.63
N ASP A 373 -26.61 -15.70 5.11
CA ASP A 373 -27.42 -16.90 4.98
C ASP A 373 -28.84 -16.63 5.48
N SER A 374 -29.84 -17.10 4.73
CA SER A 374 -31.24 -17.03 5.14
C SER A 374 -31.40 -17.62 6.54
N PRO A 375 -32.22 -17.02 7.42
CA PRO A 375 -32.38 -17.51 8.79
C PRO A 375 -32.78 -18.98 8.77
N ILE A 376 -32.01 -19.81 9.48
CA ILE A 376 -32.24 -21.25 9.59
C ILE A 376 -33.68 -21.50 10.08
N GLN A 377 -34.38 -22.41 9.41
CA GLN A 377 -35.74 -22.79 9.77
C GLN A 377 -35.75 -23.54 11.11
N LYS A 378 -36.82 -23.37 11.89
CA LYS A 378 -36.91 -23.96 13.24
C LYS A 378 -36.84 -25.50 13.23
N GLU A 379 -37.31 -26.12 12.16
CA GLU A 379 -37.27 -27.58 11.95
C GLU A 379 -35.83 -28.09 11.82
N THR A 380 -34.98 -27.38 11.08
CA THR A 380 -33.56 -27.71 10.93
C THR A 380 -32.80 -27.54 12.25
N ILE A 381 -33.19 -26.58 13.10
CA ILE A 381 -32.62 -26.43 14.45
C ILE A 381 -32.95 -27.64 15.31
N SER A 382 -34.21 -28.11 15.29
CA SER A 382 -34.62 -29.28 16.06
C SER A 382 -33.92 -30.57 15.60
N GLU A 383 -33.71 -30.74 14.29
CA GLU A 383 -32.96 -31.87 13.76
C GLU A 383 -31.50 -31.86 14.21
N ILE A 384 -30.83 -30.71 14.13
CA ILE A 384 -29.43 -30.56 14.58
C ILE A 384 -29.32 -30.81 16.09
N MET A 385 -30.28 -30.37 16.89
CA MET A 385 -30.30 -30.62 18.34
C MET A 385 -30.47 -32.10 18.65
N SER A 386 -31.38 -32.80 17.95
CA SER A 386 -31.58 -34.24 18.08
C SER A 386 -30.32 -35.03 17.70
N GLN A 387 -29.66 -34.67 16.60
CA GLN A 387 -28.40 -35.30 16.18
C GLN A 387 -27.28 -35.12 17.21
N ARG A 388 -27.18 -33.92 17.83
CA ARG A 388 -26.20 -33.65 18.89
C ARG A 388 -26.47 -34.46 20.15
N GLU A 389 -27.74 -34.61 20.53
CA GLU A 389 -28.12 -35.45 21.67
C GLU A 389 -27.80 -36.93 21.42
N GLN A 390 -28.10 -37.44 20.22
CA GLN A 390 -27.77 -38.80 19.82
C GLN A 390 -26.26 -39.05 19.86
N PHE A 391 -25.46 -38.12 19.33
CA PHE A 391 -24.00 -38.22 19.35
C PHE A 391 -23.46 -38.22 20.79
N ASN A 392 -23.98 -37.34 21.65
CA ASN A 392 -23.58 -37.28 23.06
C ASN A 392 -23.93 -38.57 23.81
N GLN A 393 -25.10 -39.15 23.56
CA GLN A 393 -25.50 -40.44 24.14
C GLN A 393 -24.62 -41.59 23.64
N GLN A 394 -24.24 -41.61 22.35
CA GLN A 394 -23.31 -42.59 21.81
C GLN A 394 -21.92 -42.49 22.47
N MET A 395 -21.39 -41.28 22.63
CA MET A 395 -20.13 -41.04 23.34
C MET A 395 -20.20 -41.47 24.81
N LEU A 396 -21.29 -41.15 25.50
CA LEU A 396 -21.51 -41.58 26.88
C LEU A 396 -21.51 -43.11 27.00
N ASN A 397 -22.20 -43.80 26.08
CA ASN A 397 -22.23 -45.26 26.04
C ASN A 397 -20.85 -45.88 25.76
N GLN A 398 -20.04 -45.27 24.89
CA GLN A 398 -18.65 -45.68 24.67
C GLN A 398 -17.79 -45.50 25.93
N ILE A 399 -17.98 -44.41 26.67
CA ILE A 399 -17.29 -44.17 27.95
C ILE A 399 -17.71 -45.21 28.98
N TYR A 400 -19.00 -45.57 29.06
CA TYR A 400 -19.45 -46.64 29.95
C TYR A 400 -18.88 -48.00 29.57
N GLN A 401 -18.86 -48.36 28.28
CA GLN A 401 -18.28 -49.62 27.82
C GLN A 401 -16.76 -49.70 28.08
N SER A 402 -16.03 -48.63 27.81
CA SER A 402 -14.59 -48.55 28.12
C SER A 402 -14.30 -48.46 29.63
N GLY A 403 -15.23 -47.92 30.41
CA GLY A 403 -15.19 -47.93 31.87
C GLY A 403 -15.37 -49.32 32.46
N ILE A 404 -16.25 -50.15 31.88
CA ILE A 404 -16.49 -51.54 32.29
C ILE A 404 -15.24 -52.40 32.08
N THR A 405 -14.48 -52.19 31.00
CA THR A 405 -13.25 -52.96 30.71
C THR A 405 -12.02 -52.49 31.48
N ARG A 406 -12.06 -51.32 32.14
CA ARG A 406 -10.91 -50.73 32.86
C ARG A 406 -10.45 -51.55 34.08
N TYR A 407 -11.33 -52.36 34.67
CA TYR A 407 -11.02 -53.22 35.82
C TYR A 407 -10.77 -54.69 35.44
N GLN A 408 -10.84 -55.03 34.16
CA GLN A 408 -10.60 -56.38 33.70
C GLN A 408 -9.08 -56.55 33.54
N LEU A 409 -8.47 -57.38 34.39
CA LEU A 409 -7.05 -57.76 34.31
C LEU A 409 -6.80 -58.41 32.95
N GLN A 410 -6.31 -57.63 31.98
CA GLN A 410 -5.74 -58.14 30.75
C GLN A 410 -4.29 -58.54 31.04
N LEU A 411 -3.98 -59.82 30.86
CA LEU A 411 -2.59 -60.28 30.82
C LEU A 411 -1.91 -59.58 29.64
N ASN A 412 -0.89 -58.75 29.92
CA ASN A 412 0.00 -58.25 28.90
C ASN A 412 0.68 -59.46 28.24
N ILE A 413 0.21 -59.82 27.06
CA ILE A 413 0.97 -60.69 26.16
C ILE A 413 2.01 -59.78 25.50
N ASP A 414 2.96 -59.29 26.29
CA ASP A 414 4.21 -58.73 25.78
C ASP A 414 5.04 -59.90 25.23
N ASN A 415 4.57 -60.48 24.13
CA ASN A 415 5.44 -61.21 23.24
C ASN A 415 6.23 -60.15 22.48
N ALA A 416 7.54 -60.10 22.73
CA ALA A 416 8.46 -59.40 21.85
C ALA A 416 8.36 -60.05 20.46
N VAL A 417 7.53 -59.47 19.59
CA VAL A 417 7.49 -59.81 18.18
C VAL A 417 8.75 -59.19 17.56
N ALA A 418 9.84 -59.93 17.60
CA ALA A 418 10.97 -59.72 16.71
C ALA A 418 10.56 -60.21 15.31
N ASP A 419 9.71 -59.45 14.63
CA ASP A 419 9.54 -59.58 13.18
C ASP A 419 10.82 -59.05 12.54
N GLN A 420 11.82 -59.93 12.39
CA GLN A 420 12.84 -59.73 11.38
C GLN A 420 12.15 -59.78 10.02
N ILE A 421 11.76 -58.61 9.52
CA ILE A 421 11.52 -58.42 8.09
C ILE A 421 12.90 -58.53 7.43
N LEU A 422 13.31 -59.76 7.12
CA LEU A 422 14.38 -60.01 6.16
C LEU A 422 13.77 -59.70 4.79
N PRO A 423 14.10 -58.57 4.13
CA PRO A 423 13.71 -58.38 2.74
C PRO A 423 14.29 -59.54 1.94
N LYS A 424 13.41 -60.38 1.37
CA LYS A 424 13.80 -61.32 0.32
C LYS A 424 14.22 -60.51 -0.89
N TYR A 425 15.49 -60.14 -0.94
CA TYR A 425 16.12 -59.75 -2.20
C TYR A 425 16.24 -61.03 -3.01
N GLU A 426 15.36 -61.20 -4.01
CA GLU A 426 15.65 -62.11 -5.11
C GLU A 426 16.86 -61.52 -5.85
N CYS A 427 18.04 -61.99 -5.48
CA CYS A 427 19.27 -61.72 -6.23
C CYS A 427 19.13 -62.34 -7.62
N GLN A 428 18.61 -61.59 -8.58
CA GLN A 428 18.76 -61.91 -9.99
C GLN A 428 20.20 -61.58 -10.40
N TRP A 429 21.08 -62.56 -10.23
CA TRP A 429 22.40 -62.53 -10.85
C TRP A 429 22.21 -62.68 -12.37
N ASP A 430 22.22 -61.55 -13.08
CA ASP A 430 22.37 -61.52 -14.53
C ASP A 430 23.78 -62.02 -14.89
N PHE A 431 23.92 -63.32 -15.14
CA PHE A 431 25.18 -63.94 -15.57
C PHE A 431 25.71 -63.37 -16.91
N GLU A 432 24.86 -62.68 -17.69
CA GLU A 432 25.23 -62.13 -18.99
C GLU A 432 25.87 -60.72 -18.93
N LYS A 433 25.78 -60.01 -17.79
CA LYS A 433 26.31 -58.64 -17.68
C LYS A 433 27.83 -58.56 -17.55
N ASN A 434 28.51 -59.68 -17.29
CA ASN A 434 29.98 -59.74 -17.15
C ASN A 434 30.66 -60.63 -18.19
N ASP A 435 29.97 -60.90 -19.30
CA ASP A 435 30.48 -61.74 -20.38
C ASP A 435 31.40 -60.92 -21.30
N VAL A 436 32.71 -60.97 -21.03
CA VAL A 436 33.76 -60.15 -21.69
C VAL A 436 33.80 -60.37 -23.22
N ILE A 437 33.23 -61.48 -23.72
CA ILE A 437 33.17 -61.84 -25.13
C ILE A 437 32.04 -61.10 -25.87
N LYS A 438 30.93 -60.76 -25.22
CA LYS A 438 29.81 -59.99 -25.82
C LYS A 438 30.11 -58.49 -25.88
N ILE A 439 30.91 -57.96 -24.95
CA ILE A 439 31.28 -56.53 -24.91
C ILE A 439 32.21 -56.12 -26.08
N LYS A 440 32.94 -57.08 -26.70
CA LYS A 440 33.85 -56.81 -27.83
C LYS A 440 33.20 -56.76 -29.22
N LYS A 441 31.87 -56.89 -29.34
CA LYS A 441 31.14 -56.80 -30.63
C LYS A 441 30.32 -55.53 -30.81
N ILE A 442 30.50 -54.51 -29.96
CA ILE A 442 29.78 -53.23 -30.04
C ILE A 442 30.76 -52.05 -30.26
N PHE A 443 31.89 -52.30 -30.92
CA PHE A 443 32.72 -51.25 -31.51
C PHE A 443 33.03 -51.57 -32.96
#